data_AF-A0A2V5HH39-F1
#
_entry.id   AF-A0A2V5HH39-F1
#
_cell.length_a   1.000
_cell.length_b   1.000
_cell.length_c   1.000
_cell.angle_alpha   90.00
_cell.angle_beta   90.00
_cell.angle_gamma   90.00
#
_symmetry.space_group_name_H-M   'P 1'
#
loop_
_entity.id
_entity.type
_entity.pdbx_description
1 polymer ?
#
loop_
_entity_poly.entity_id
_entity_poly.type
_entity_poly.pdbx_seq_one_letter_code
_entity_poly.pdbx_strand_id
1 'polypeptide(L)'
;MRVTSCLGTREFPTQRSWTSLAFVRTSWASLPSSKTRQENGVGSVPWCPAAGVATMSFSVATVAPGYVYGRDERVLSAEAAVTKDSSPGILLRSVKGIDCSVPIHGGYVHIDDLAELYLRVLQREPDAQTPSSFGACALVDYADVWRVAEKEYSTAVAAGVLTRATLPTLPIAYDSSETEKALGMTFRPFEDAVKDVVDFYLERLEAEKASSS
;
A
#
# COMPACT_ATOMS: atom_id res chain seq x y z
N MET A 1 -26.03 15.54 53.93
CA MET A 1 -26.04 14.11 53.53
C MET A 1 -24.89 13.86 52.55
N ARG A 2 -24.11 12.78 52.74
CA ARG A 2 -23.08 12.28 51.80
C ARG A 2 -23.43 10.85 51.42
N VAL A 3 -23.38 10.54 50.12
CA VAL A 3 -23.32 9.22 49.46
C VAL A 3 -22.74 9.56 48.06
N THR A 4 -21.49 9.30 47.59
CA THR A 4 -20.68 8.08 47.39
C THR A 4 -21.49 6.89 46.88
N SER A 5 -21.42 6.41 45.64
CA SER A 5 -20.29 6.32 44.68
C SER A 5 -20.85 6.29 43.22
N CYS A 6 -20.18 5.90 42.12
CA CYS A 6 -18.90 5.20 41.90
C CYS A 6 -18.24 5.52 40.54
N LEU A 7 -17.29 4.68 40.14
CA LEU A 7 -16.43 4.72 38.94
C LEU A 7 -17.10 4.20 37.66
N GLY A 8 -16.60 4.67 36.51
CA GLY A 8 -17.00 4.20 35.18
C GLY A 8 -16.12 4.73 34.03
N THR A 9 -14.81 4.91 34.25
CA THR A 9 -13.87 5.30 33.19
C THR A 9 -13.74 4.16 32.17
N ARG A 10 -14.33 4.33 30.98
CA ARG A 10 -14.02 3.47 29.84
C ARG A 10 -12.73 3.95 29.19
N GLU A 11 -11.71 3.10 29.25
CA GLU A 11 -10.47 3.29 28.51
C GLU A 11 -10.76 3.24 27.00
N PHE A 12 -10.25 4.22 26.25
CA PHE A 12 -10.18 4.14 24.80
C PHE A 12 -9.02 3.19 24.44
N PRO A 13 -9.24 2.15 23.61
CA PRO A 13 -8.13 1.34 23.12
C PRO A 13 -7.26 2.20 22.21
N THR A 14 -6.01 2.38 22.61
CA THR A 14 -5.02 3.18 21.87
C THR A 14 -4.79 2.63 20.46
N GLN A 15 -4.76 3.55 19.51
CA GLN A 15 -4.48 3.35 18.10
C GLN A 15 -3.26 2.44 17.89
N ARG A 16 -3.47 1.22 17.36
CA ARG A 16 -2.37 0.28 17.09
C ARG A 16 -1.50 0.82 15.96
N SER A 17 -0.19 0.69 16.15
CA SER A 17 0.83 1.22 15.23
C SER A 17 0.74 0.60 13.85
N TRP A 18 0.91 1.42 12.83
CA TRP A 18 1.06 0.97 11.45
C TRP A 18 2.37 0.18 11.32
N THR A 19 2.29 -1.04 10.78
CA THR A 19 3.47 -1.87 10.54
C THR A 19 4.20 -1.41 9.29
N SER A 20 5.27 -0.63 9.47
CA SER A 20 6.26 -0.38 8.42
C SER A 20 6.96 -1.69 8.04
N LEU A 21 6.91 -2.05 6.75
CA LEU A 21 7.71 -3.13 6.19
C LEU A 21 9.11 -2.59 5.85
N ALA A 22 10.11 -3.02 6.61
CA ALA A 22 11.52 -2.81 6.28
C ALA A 22 12.04 -3.99 5.44
N PHE A 23 12.79 -3.70 4.37
CA PHE A 23 13.41 -4.71 3.52
C PHE A 23 14.93 -4.51 3.47
N VAL A 24 15.69 -5.61 3.41
CA VAL A 24 17.16 -5.59 3.51
C VAL A 24 17.76 -6.15 2.22
N ARG A 25 18.78 -5.47 1.69
CA ARG A 25 19.57 -5.90 0.53
C ARG A 25 21.05 -5.95 0.92
N THR A 26 21.76 -6.98 0.46
CA THR A 26 23.22 -7.10 0.61
C THR A 26 23.89 -7.10 -0.77
N SER A 27 25.13 -6.61 -0.83
CA SER A 27 25.95 -6.56 -2.04
C SER A 27 27.30 -7.21 -1.77
N TRP A 28 27.82 -7.98 -2.73
CA TRP A 28 29.09 -8.71 -2.63
C TRP A 28 30.07 -8.16 -3.67
N ALA A 29 31.24 -7.70 -3.21
CA ALA A 29 32.35 -7.27 -4.07
C ALA A 29 33.43 -8.36 -4.17
N SER A 30 34.00 -8.56 -5.36
CA SER A 30 34.96 -9.64 -5.65
C SER A 30 36.40 -9.29 -5.22
N LEU A 31 37.14 -10.30 -4.74
CA LEU A 31 38.55 -10.19 -4.35
C LEU A 31 39.51 -10.44 -5.54
N PRO A 32 40.65 -9.72 -5.64
CA PRO A 32 41.68 -9.97 -6.64
C PRO A 32 42.63 -11.11 -6.24
N SER A 33 43.24 -11.74 -7.26
CA SER A 33 44.10 -12.93 -7.16
C SER A 33 45.50 -12.63 -6.59
N SER A 34 46.11 -13.63 -5.94
CA SER A 34 47.37 -13.51 -5.19
C SER A 34 48.62 -13.81 -6.03
N LYS A 35 49.76 -13.22 -5.63
CA LYS A 35 51.09 -13.69 -6.10
C LYS A 35 52.20 -13.57 -5.07
N THR A 36 52.76 -14.74 -4.75
CA THR A 36 54.12 -15.02 -4.23
C THR A 36 54.51 -14.64 -2.81
N ARG A 37 55.24 -15.58 -2.19
CA ARG A 37 55.71 -15.68 -0.79
C ARG A 37 57.23 -15.58 -0.79
N GLN A 38 57.81 -14.89 0.19
CA GLN A 38 59.08 -15.33 0.79
C GLN A 38 59.16 -14.89 2.27
N GLU A 39 59.74 -15.75 3.10
CA GLU A 39 59.71 -15.67 4.55
C GLU A 39 61.03 -15.13 5.12
N ASN A 40 61.00 -14.53 6.32
CA ASN A 40 61.79 -14.93 7.50
C ASN A 40 61.84 -13.80 8.54
N GLY A 41 61.39 -14.07 9.77
CA GLY A 41 61.51 -13.12 10.89
C GLY A 41 60.64 -13.52 12.08
N VAL A 42 61.27 -13.80 13.23
CA VAL A 42 60.58 -14.15 14.47
C VAL A 42 59.83 -12.94 15.00
N GLY A 43 58.49 -13.03 15.04
CA GLY A 43 57.61 -11.99 15.57
C GLY A 43 56.27 -12.57 16.00
N SER A 44 55.67 -11.95 17.02
CA SER A 44 54.33 -12.24 17.58
C SER A 44 53.31 -12.71 16.53
N VAL A 45 52.67 -13.86 16.75
CA VAL A 45 51.67 -14.42 15.82
C VAL A 45 50.51 -13.43 15.63
N PRO A 46 50.38 -12.75 14.48
CA PRO A 46 49.40 -11.70 14.28
C PRO A 46 48.20 -12.28 13.55
N TRP A 47 47.54 -13.26 14.17
CA TRP A 47 46.36 -13.90 13.59
C TRP A 47 45.10 -13.24 14.16
N CYS A 48 44.17 -12.92 13.26
CA CYS A 48 43.07 -11.97 13.48
C CYS A 48 43.56 -10.54 13.84
N PRO A 49 43.77 -9.65 12.84
CA PRO A 49 43.24 -8.30 13.04
C PRO A 49 41.81 -8.45 13.54
N ALA A 50 41.44 -7.73 14.61
CA ALA A 50 40.08 -7.77 15.12
C ALA A 50 39.14 -7.53 13.94
N ALA A 51 38.36 -8.55 13.57
CA ALA A 51 37.53 -8.50 12.38
C ALA A 51 36.55 -7.35 12.61
N GLY A 52 36.82 -6.22 11.95
CA GLY A 52 36.02 -5.01 12.11
C GLY A 52 34.59 -5.42 11.85
N VAL A 53 33.72 -5.22 12.85
CA VAL A 53 32.33 -5.65 12.77
C VAL A 53 31.79 -5.10 11.47
N ALA A 54 31.51 -5.97 10.51
CA ALA A 54 31.10 -5.57 9.18
C ALA A 54 29.69 -4.99 9.32
N THR A 55 29.63 -3.68 9.56
CA THR A 55 28.38 -2.94 9.69
C THR A 55 27.70 -3.01 8.34
N MET A 56 26.73 -3.91 8.22
CA MET A 56 25.87 -4.01 7.06
C MET A 56 25.11 -2.69 6.94
N SER A 57 25.63 -1.81 6.07
CA SER A 57 25.04 -0.51 5.80
C SER A 57 23.78 -0.71 4.98
N PHE A 58 22.64 -0.42 5.59
CA PHE A 58 21.36 -0.29 4.91
C PHE A 58 20.88 1.15 5.01
N SER A 59 19.98 1.54 4.10
CA SER A 59 19.29 2.81 4.14
C SER A 59 17.78 2.55 4.22
N VAL A 60 17.06 3.49 4.81
CA VAL A 60 15.62 3.36 5.06
C VAL A 60 14.89 4.46 4.30
N ALA A 61 13.90 4.05 3.51
CA ALA A 61 12.91 4.93 2.93
C ALA A 61 11.53 4.57 3.49
N THR A 62 10.72 5.58 3.76
CA THR A 62 9.34 5.43 4.23
C THR A 62 8.38 5.71 3.07
N VAL A 63 7.37 4.87 2.90
CA VAL A 63 6.27 5.12 1.95
C VAL A 63 4.99 5.23 2.74
N ALA A 64 4.30 6.36 2.62
CA ALA A 64 2.94 6.55 3.10
C ALA A 64 2.00 6.46 1.88
N PRO A 65 1.15 5.42 1.78
CA PRO A 65 0.10 5.37 0.77
C PRO A 65 -1.22 5.97 1.28
N GLY A 66 -2.08 6.42 0.35
CA GLY A 66 -3.51 6.60 0.59
C GLY A 66 -4.25 5.26 0.64
N TYR A 67 -5.58 5.28 0.45
CA TYR A 67 -6.33 4.06 0.18
C TYR A 67 -5.82 3.39 -1.10
N VAL A 68 -5.37 2.15 -0.97
CA VAL A 68 -4.86 1.36 -2.10
C VAL A 68 -6.03 0.66 -2.80
N TYR A 69 -6.32 1.02 -4.04
CA TYR A 69 -7.34 0.36 -4.87
C TYR A 69 -6.73 -0.33 -6.10
N GLY A 70 -7.46 -1.30 -6.63
CA GLY A 70 -7.05 -2.20 -7.70
C GLY A 70 -7.40 -3.65 -7.33
N ARG A 71 -6.95 -4.59 -8.15
CA ARG A 71 -7.23 -6.03 -8.00
C ARG A 71 -6.57 -6.60 -6.73
N ASP A 72 -7.35 -7.23 -5.84
CA ASP A 72 -6.82 -7.94 -4.66
C ASP A 72 -6.88 -9.46 -4.90
N GLU A 73 -5.88 -10.01 -5.58
CA GLU A 73 -5.77 -11.44 -5.93
C GLU A 73 -5.77 -12.41 -4.71
N ARG A 74 -5.76 -11.89 -3.48
CA ARG A 74 -5.98 -12.66 -2.24
C ARG A 74 -7.47 -12.86 -1.91
N VAL A 75 -8.37 -12.32 -2.72
CA VAL A 75 -9.83 -12.45 -2.59
C VAL A 75 -10.29 -13.53 -3.55
N LEU A 76 -10.79 -14.64 -3.00
CA LEU A 76 -11.14 -15.83 -3.78
C LEU A 76 -12.64 -15.97 -4.08
N SER A 77 -13.48 -15.08 -3.55
CA SER A 77 -14.93 -15.06 -3.78
C SER A 77 -15.46 -13.63 -3.92
N ALA A 78 -16.56 -13.46 -4.65
CA ALA A 78 -17.26 -12.20 -4.84
C ALA A 78 -17.85 -11.68 -3.52
N GLU A 79 -18.31 -12.58 -2.64
CA GLU A 79 -18.73 -12.22 -1.27
C GLU A 79 -17.55 -11.64 -0.47
N ALA A 80 -16.37 -12.28 -0.52
CA ALA A 80 -15.19 -11.79 0.18
C ALA A 80 -14.70 -10.46 -0.38
N ALA A 81 -14.90 -10.17 -1.67
CA ALA A 81 -14.56 -8.88 -2.27
C ALA A 81 -15.32 -7.71 -1.61
N VAL A 82 -16.58 -7.93 -1.24
CA VAL A 82 -17.45 -6.90 -0.63
C VAL A 82 -17.34 -6.86 0.89
N THR A 83 -17.23 -8.01 1.54
CA THR A 83 -17.29 -8.15 3.01
C THR A 83 -15.95 -7.95 3.72
N LYS A 84 -14.82 -8.15 3.04
CA LYS A 84 -13.48 -8.03 3.63
C LYS A 84 -13.13 -6.57 3.93
N ASP A 85 -12.75 -6.29 5.17
CA ASP A 85 -12.21 -4.99 5.59
C ASP A 85 -10.90 -4.68 4.87
N SER A 86 -11.05 -3.93 3.79
CA SER A 86 -10.02 -3.58 2.81
C SER A 86 -10.48 -2.35 2.05
N SER A 87 -9.56 -1.56 1.48
CA SER A 87 -9.95 -0.42 0.64
C SER A 87 -10.83 -0.86 -0.53
N PRO A 88 -10.46 -1.85 -1.37
CA PRO A 88 -11.31 -2.31 -2.47
C PRO A 88 -12.71 -2.71 -2.01
N GLY A 89 -12.85 -3.34 -0.84
CA GLY A 89 -14.15 -3.65 -0.25
C GLY A 89 -14.95 -2.43 0.23
N ILE A 90 -14.32 -1.33 0.64
CA ILE A 90 -15.02 -0.05 0.89
C ILE A 90 -15.55 0.55 -0.41
N LEU A 91 -14.73 0.56 -1.47
CA LEU A 91 -15.13 1.04 -2.79
C LEU A 91 -16.26 0.18 -3.37
N LEU A 92 -16.15 -1.16 -3.31
CA LEU A 92 -17.20 -2.08 -3.75
C LEU A 92 -18.51 -1.89 -2.98
N ARG A 93 -18.47 -1.68 -1.66
CA ARG A 93 -19.69 -1.38 -0.87
C ARG A 93 -20.47 -0.20 -1.44
N SER A 94 -19.78 0.85 -1.89
CA SER A 94 -20.41 2.04 -2.50
C SER A 94 -21.16 1.79 -3.82
N VAL A 95 -20.80 0.73 -4.56
CA VAL A 95 -21.46 0.27 -5.79
C VAL A 95 -22.27 -1.01 -5.59
N LYS A 96 -22.46 -1.45 -4.34
CA LYS A 96 -23.25 -2.62 -3.95
C LYS A 96 -24.47 -2.26 -3.08
N GLY A 97 -24.83 -0.98 -2.98
CA GLY A 97 -25.96 -0.52 -2.17
C GLY A 97 -25.69 -0.54 -0.66
N ILE A 98 -24.42 -0.56 -0.24
CA ILE A 98 -24.02 -0.60 1.18
C ILE A 98 -23.42 0.75 1.56
N ASP A 99 -24.21 1.58 2.25
CA ASP A 99 -23.80 2.92 2.67
C ASP A 99 -22.61 2.88 3.64
N CYS A 100 -21.66 3.79 3.43
CA CYS A 100 -20.63 4.11 4.42
C CYS A 100 -21.02 5.42 5.13
N SER A 101 -21.53 5.29 6.36
CA SER A 101 -22.03 6.45 7.15
C SER A 101 -20.92 7.34 7.70
N VAL A 102 -19.67 6.89 7.67
CA VAL A 102 -18.50 7.64 8.16
C VAL A 102 -17.71 8.16 6.95
N PRO A 103 -17.53 9.48 6.81
CA PRO A 103 -16.70 10.04 5.75
C PRO A 103 -15.25 9.53 5.78
N ILE A 104 -14.72 9.14 4.63
CA ILE A 104 -13.36 8.60 4.47
C ILE A 104 -12.43 9.60 3.79
N HIS A 105 -11.12 9.53 4.06
CA HIS A 105 -10.16 10.45 3.45
C HIS A 105 -10.05 10.23 1.93
N GLY A 106 -10.13 11.32 1.16
CA GLY A 106 -10.05 11.32 -0.31
C GLY A 106 -8.65 11.09 -0.87
N GLY A 107 -7.76 10.44 -0.12
CA GLY A 107 -6.41 10.11 -0.60
C GLY A 107 -6.33 8.68 -1.11
N TYR A 108 -5.88 8.48 -2.35
CA TYR A 108 -5.85 7.19 -3.04
C TYR A 108 -4.54 6.93 -3.80
N VAL A 109 -4.15 5.65 -3.95
CA VAL A 109 -3.12 5.22 -4.91
C VAL A 109 -3.48 3.88 -5.59
N HIS A 110 -3.16 3.72 -6.88
CA HIS A 110 -3.34 2.44 -7.59
C HIS A 110 -2.38 1.38 -7.02
N ILE A 111 -2.84 0.13 -6.90
CA ILE A 111 -2.01 -0.95 -6.36
C ILE A 111 -0.72 -1.16 -7.18
N ASP A 112 -0.83 -1.10 -8.51
CA ASP A 112 0.32 -1.19 -9.41
C ASP A 112 1.28 0.00 -9.29
N ASP A 113 0.76 1.23 -9.19
CA ASP A 113 1.62 2.42 -9.08
C ASP A 113 2.33 2.44 -7.73
N LEU A 114 1.68 1.95 -6.68
CA LEU A 114 2.31 1.72 -5.38
C LEU A 114 3.41 0.66 -5.46
N ALA A 115 3.20 -0.43 -6.19
CA ALA A 115 4.22 -1.44 -6.44
C ALA A 115 5.39 -0.88 -7.27
N GLU A 116 5.12 -0.10 -8.31
CA GLU A 116 6.12 0.57 -9.14
C GLU A 116 6.93 1.59 -8.34
N LEU A 117 6.27 2.36 -7.47
CA LEU A 117 6.90 3.27 -6.51
C LEU A 117 7.84 2.52 -5.57
N TYR A 118 7.40 1.41 -4.97
CA TYR A 118 8.28 0.59 -4.11
C TYR A 118 9.51 0.09 -4.88
N LEU A 119 9.34 -0.35 -6.14
CA LEU A 119 10.46 -0.77 -6.98
C LEU A 119 11.43 0.39 -7.30
N ARG A 120 10.91 1.57 -7.67
CA ARG A 120 11.75 2.77 -7.90
C ARG A 120 12.52 3.20 -6.65
N VAL A 121 11.88 3.17 -5.49
CA VAL A 121 12.53 3.49 -4.20
C VAL A 121 13.61 2.46 -3.86
N LEU A 122 13.38 1.17 -4.09
CA LEU A 122 14.36 0.10 -3.82
C LEU A 122 15.54 0.06 -4.82
N GLN A 123 15.33 0.53 -6.05
CA GLN A 123 16.37 0.59 -7.09
C GLN A 123 17.24 1.86 -6.99
N ARG A 124 16.81 2.86 -6.20
CA ARG A 124 17.52 4.13 -6.05
C ARG A 124 18.62 4.02 -5.01
N GLU A 125 19.82 4.44 -5.38
CA GLU A 125 20.90 4.64 -4.41
C GLU A 125 20.62 5.91 -3.58
N PRO A 126 20.79 5.88 -2.24
CA PRO A 126 20.49 7.01 -1.39
C PRO A 126 21.54 8.12 -1.57
N ASP A 127 21.10 9.32 -1.95
CA ASP A 127 21.91 10.53 -2.01
C ASP A 127 21.37 11.62 -1.06
N ALA A 128 22.17 12.67 -0.84
CA ALA A 128 21.82 13.75 0.09
C ALA A 128 20.71 14.69 -0.41
N GLN A 129 20.16 14.48 -1.61
CA GLN A 129 19.07 15.28 -2.20
C GLN A 129 17.76 14.48 -2.32
N THR A 130 17.83 13.15 -2.16
CA THR A 130 16.71 12.23 -2.29
C THR A 130 15.88 12.22 -1.01
N PRO A 131 14.54 12.39 -1.08
CA PRO A 131 13.67 12.23 0.08
C PRO A 131 13.79 10.83 0.69
N SER A 132 13.86 10.75 2.03
CA SER A 132 13.75 9.49 2.77
C SER A 132 12.30 9.10 3.09
N SER A 133 11.33 9.92 2.66
CA SER A 133 9.89 9.72 2.85
C SER A 133 9.15 10.10 1.58
N PHE A 134 8.27 9.22 1.11
CA PHE A 134 7.49 9.36 -0.12
C PHE A 134 6.00 9.27 0.20
N GLY A 135 5.24 10.24 -0.26
CA GLY A 135 3.77 10.19 -0.27
C GLY A 135 3.28 9.56 -1.57
N ALA A 136 2.33 8.62 -1.48
CA ALA A 136 1.70 7.97 -2.63
C ALA A 136 0.18 8.17 -2.54
N CYS A 137 -0.29 9.30 -3.07
CA CYS A 137 -1.65 9.79 -2.87
C CYS A 137 -2.07 10.82 -3.94
N ALA A 138 -3.15 10.54 -4.66
CA ALA A 138 -3.92 11.51 -5.43
C ALA A 138 -5.21 11.85 -4.67
N LEU A 139 -5.71 13.09 -4.83
CA LEU A 139 -7.01 13.50 -4.28
C LEU A 139 -8.13 12.97 -5.18
N VAL A 140 -9.15 12.35 -4.58
CA VAL A 140 -10.33 11.80 -5.26
C VAL A 140 -11.61 12.26 -4.58
N ASP A 141 -12.72 12.28 -5.33
CA ASP A 141 -14.07 12.33 -4.77
C ASP A 141 -14.75 10.98 -5.00
N TYR A 142 -15.16 10.30 -3.92
CA TYR A 142 -15.85 9.02 -3.99
C TYR A 142 -17.25 9.10 -4.64
N ALA A 143 -17.80 10.31 -4.81
CA ALA A 143 -18.98 10.51 -5.67
C ALA A 143 -18.72 10.05 -7.13
N ASP A 144 -17.48 10.11 -7.61
CA ASP A 144 -17.11 9.68 -8.96
C ASP A 144 -17.19 8.15 -9.14
N VAL A 145 -17.11 7.35 -8.08
CA VAL A 145 -17.19 5.89 -8.18
C VAL A 145 -18.51 5.47 -8.84
N TRP A 146 -19.62 6.09 -8.42
CA TRP A 146 -20.93 5.82 -9.01
C TRP A 146 -21.05 6.38 -10.44
N ARG A 147 -20.46 7.55 -10.73
CA ARG A 147 -20.40 8.13 -12.08
C ARG A 147 -19.69 7.21 -13.07
N VAL A 148 -18.59 6.59 -12.65
CA VAL A 148 -17.86 5.58 -13.45
C VAL A 148 -18.69 4.30 -13.57
N ALA A 149 -19.31 3.83 -12.49
CA ALA A 149 -20.18 2.64 -12.51
C ALA A 149 -21.37 2.78 -13.49
N GLU A 150 -22.09 3.89 -13.49
CA GLU A 150 -23.20 4.14 -14.43
C GLU A 150 -22.73 4.21 -15.90
N LYS A 151 -21.58 4.84 -16.15
CA LYS A 151 -21.03 5.06 -17.49
C LYS A 151 -20.49 3.77 -18.11
N GLU A 152 -19.64 3.05 -17.39
CA GLU A 152 -18.88 1.91 -17.93
C GLU A 152 -19.62 0.58 -17.73
N TYR A 153 -20.42 0.45 -16.66
CA TYR A 153 -21.08 -0.80 -16.26
C TYR A 153 -22.61 -0.74 -16.31
N SER A 154 -23.16 0.09 -17.22
CA SER A 154 -24.61 0.32 -17.39
C SER A 154 -25.45 -0.96 -17.44
N THR A 155 -24.96 -2.04 -18.05
CA THR A 155 -25.65 -3.36 -18.08
C THR A 155 -25.72 -4.01 -16.69
N ALA A 156 -24.65 -3.95 -15.90
CA ALA A 156 -24.62 -4.50 -14.54
C ALA A 156 -25.48 -3.65 -13.58
N VAL A 157 -25.53 -2.33 -13.79
CA VAL A 157 -26.45 -1.42 -13.10
C VAL A 157 -27.91 -1.74 -13.44
N ALA A 158 -28.25 -1.88 -14.72
CA ALA A 158 -29.61 -2.21 -15.17
C ALA A 158 -30.08 -3.60 -14.69
N ALA A 159 -29.16 -4.55 -14.53
CA ALA A 159 -29.43 -5.87 -13.96
C ALA A 159 -29.51 -5.89 -12.41
N GLY A 160 -29.31 -4.76 -11.72
CA GLY A 160 -29.26 -4.70 -10.26
C GLY A 160 -28.05 -5.39 -9.62
N VAL A 161 -27.02 -5.71 -10.42
CA VAL A 161 -25.76 -6.27 -9.94
C VAL A 161 -24.93 -5.18 -9.26
N LEU A 162 -24.96 -3.95 -9.79
CA LEU A 162 -24.38 -2.76 -9.17
C LEU A 162 -25.49 -1.78 -8.77
N THR A 163 -25.41 -1.27 -7.54
CA THR A 163 -26.44 -0.42 -6.93
C THR A 163 -25.78 0.72 -6.18
N ARG A 164 -26.31 1.94 -6.35
CA ARG A 164 -25.78 3.14 -5.70
C ARG A 164 -25.86 3.05 -4.19
N ALA A 165 -24.78 3.43 -3.51
CA ALA A 165 -24.78 3.81 -2.11
C ALA A 165 -24.04 5.14 -1.91
N THR A 166 -23.97 5.58 -0.66
CA THR A 166 -23.28 6.79 -0.22
C THR A 166 -21.90 6.44 0.31
N LEU A 167 -20.86 7.08 -0.25
CA LEU A 167 -19.49 7.04 0.27
C LEU A 167 -19.00 8.49 0.35
N PRO A 168 -19.10 9.16 1.52
CA PRO A 168 -18.76 10.57 1.64
C PRO A 168 -17.26 10.80 1.73
N THR A 169 -16.76 11.77 0.97
CA THR A 169 -15.35 12.16 0.91
C THR A 169 -15.01 13.22 1.95
N LEU A 170 -13.98 12.98 2.77
CA LEU A 170 -13.25 14.04 3.47
C LEU A 170 -12.13 14.56 2.56
N PRO A 171 -12.02 15.89 2.33
CA PRO A 171 -10.95 16.49 1.53
C PRO A 171 -9.62 16.54 2.30
N ILE A 172 -9.19 15.37 2.79
CA ILE A 172 -7.94 15.14 3.51
C ILE A 172 -7.08 14.24 2.63
N ALA A 173 -6.08 14.85 2.01
CA ALA A 173 -5.02 14.20 1.25
C ALA A 173 -3.73 15.02 1.45
N TYR A 174 -2.61 14.51 0.94
CA TYR A 174 -1.35 15.24 0.85
C TYR A 174 -0.89 15.28 -0.60
N ASP A 175 -0.14 16.32 -0.96
CA ASP A 175 0.45 16.42 -2.29
C ASP A 175 1.55 15.36 -2.47
N SER A 176 1.49 14.64 -3.59
CA SER A 176 2.49 13.65 -4.00
C SER A 176 3.34 14.13 -5.18
N SER A 177 3.21 15.39 -5.61
CA SER A 177 3.96 15.95 -6.75
C SER A 177 5.48 15.88 -6.55
N GLU A 178 5.96 15.97 -5.31
CA GLU A 178 7.38 15.78 -4.98
C GLU A 178 7.84 14.31 -5.14
N THR A 179 6.98 13.34 -4.81
CA THR A 179 7.24 11.91 -5.07
C THR A 179 7.32 11.64 -6.57
N GLU A 180 6.35 12.15 -7.34
CA GLU A 180 6.29 12.02 -8.80
C GLU A 180 7.55 12.59 -9.48
N LYS A 181 7.98 13.80 -9.07
CA LYS A 181 9.23 14.43 -9.53
C LYS A 181 10.47 13.63 -9.12
N ALA A 182 10.56 13.23 -7.85
CA ALA A 182 11.73 12.53 -7.32
C ALA A 182 11.95 11.16 -7.99
N LEU A 183 10.86 10.44 -8.30
CA LEU A 183 10.90 9.10 -8.87
C LEU A 183 10.71 9.07 -10.39
N GLY A 184 10.34 10.19 -11.03
CA GLY A 184 10.10 10.24 -12.48
C GLY A 184 8.89 9.40 -12.88
N MET A 185 7.78 9.57 -12.17
CA MET A 185 6.54 8.79 -12.36
C MET A 185 5.29 9.67 -12.29
N THR A 186 4.14 9.10 -12.64
CA THR A 186 2.84 9.77 -12.54
C THR A 186 1.79 8.76 -12.09
N PHE A 187 0.96 9.11 -11.12
CA PHE A 187 -0.11 8.24 -10.65
C PHE A 187 -1.28 8.18 -11.64
N ARG A 188 -1.88 7.00 -11.79
CA ARG A 188 -3.05 6.77 -12.66
C ARG A 188 -4.30 7.50 -12.17
N PRO A 189 -5.22 7.88 -13.08
CA PRO A 189 -6.50 8.44 -12.69
C PRO A 189 -7.33 7.45 -11.87
N PHE A 190 -8.13 7.97 -10.96
CA PHE A 190 -9.00 7.17 -10.08
C PHE A 190 -10.02 6.30 -10.84
N GLU A 191 -10.44 6.72 -12.04
CA GLU A 191 -11.34 5.95 -12.90
C GLU A 191 -10.79 4.55 -13.23
N ASP A 192 -9.47 4.40 -13.37
CA ASP A 192 -8.84 3.10 -13.68
C ASP A 192 -8.92 2.15 -12.47
N ALA A 193 -8.68 2.65 -11.25
CA ALA A 193 -8.88 1.86 -10.03
C ALA A 193 -10.33 1.44 -9.80
N VAL A 194 -11.31 2.30 -10.14
CA VAL A 194 -12.72 1.94 -10.04
C VAL A 194 -13.04 0.80 -11.01
N LYS A 195 -12.53 0.85 -12.24
CA LYS A 195 -12.68 -0.22 -13.24
C LYS A 195 -12.05 -1.53 -12.76
N ASP A 196 -10.76 -1.52 -12.40
CA ASP A 196 -10.03 -2.69 -11.92
C ASP A 196 -10.73 -3.40 -10.75
N VAL A 197 -11.28 -2.63 -9.80
CA VAL A 197 -12.00 -3.17 -8.63
C VAL A 197 -13.37 -3.75 -9.02
N VAL A 198 -14.11 -3.11 -9.92
CA VAL A 198 -15.42 -3.59 -10.39
C VAL A 198 -15.27 -4.79 -11.31
N ASP A 199 -14.34 -4.76 -12.28
CA ASP A 199 -14.01 -5.87 -13.16
C ASP A 199 -13.63 -7.12 -12.36
N PHE A 200 -12.72 -6.98 -11.40
CA PHE A 200 -12.32 -8.07 -10.52
C PHE A 200 -13.52 -8.69 -9.79
N TYR A 201 -14.47 -7.88 -9.28
CA TYR A 201 -15.68 -8.37 -8.64
C TYR A 201 -16.60 -9.13 -9.60
N LEU A 202 -16.81 -8.60 -10.82
CA LEU A 202 -17.63 -9.24 -11.85
C LEU A 202 -17.04 -10.57 -12.30
N GLU A 203 -15.72 -10.65 -12.52
CA GLU A 203 -15.04 -11.90 -12.83
C GLU A 203 -15.19 -12.96 -11.73
N ARG A 204 -15.14 -12.58 -10.45
CA ARG A 204 -15.36 -13.53 -9.34
C ARG A 204 -16.80 -14.05 -9.34
N LEU A 205 -17.80 -13.18 -9.59
CA LEU A 205 -19.20 -13.61 -9.74
C LEU A 205 -19.40 -14.58 -10.91
N GLU A 206 -18.70 -14.37 -12.03
CA GLU A 206 -18.80 -15.25 -13.19
C GLU A 206 -18.12 -16.61 -12.96
N ALA A 207 -16.93 -16.61 -12.34
CA ALA A 207 -16.24 -17.83 -11.95
C ALA A 207 -17.06 -18.68 -10.97
N GLU A 208 -17.71 -18.06 -9.98
CA GLU A 208 -18.60 -18.75 -9.03
C GLU A 208 -19.79 -19.41 -9.74
N LYS A 209 -20.47 -18.68 -10.64
CA LYS A 209 -21.58 -19.22 -11.45
C LYS A 209 -21.14 -20.40 -12.30
N ALA A 210 -19.99 -20.28 -12.97
CA ALA A 210 -19.42 -21.35 -13.80
C ALA A 210 -19.04 -22.59 -12.99
N SER A 211 -18.61 -22.43 -11.73
CA SER A 211 -18.31 -23.54 -10.81
C SER A 211 -19.56 -24.20 -10.18
N SER A 212 -20.72 -23.57 -10.31
CA SER A 212 -21.99 -24.00 -9.69
C SER A 212 -22.99 -24.59 -10.71
N SER A 213 -22.57 -24.79 -11.96
CA SER A 213 -23.38 -25.31 -13.07
C SER A 213 -22.86 -26.63 -13.62
#